data_AF-A0A1S1LFV3-F1
#
_entry.id   AF-A0A1S1LFV3-F1
#
_cell.length_a   1.000
_cell.length_b   1.000
_cell.length_c   1.000
_cell.angle_alpha   90.00
_cell.angle_beta   90.00
_cell.angle_gamma   90.00
#
_symmetry.space_group_name_H-M   'P 1'
#
loop_
_entity.id
_entity.type
_entity.pdbx_description
1 polymer ?
#
loop_
_entity_poly.entity_id
_entity_poly.type
_entity_poly.pdbx_seq_one_letter_code
_entity_poly.pdbx_strand_id
1 'polypeptide(L)' 'MSTLIDTEVLKSLEAPINPETGERYKLAIDADCPGCGWPERNFDTQSKLFGCRKCEYTSADRTK' A
#
# COMPACT_ATOMS: atom_id res chain seq x y z
N MET A 1 12.17 22.84 -20.40
CA MET A 1 13.18 22.38 -19.43
C MET A 1 12.59 21.19 -18.68
N SER A 2 13.04 19.97 -18.98
CA SER A 2 12.59 18.77 -18.27
C SER A 2 13.47 18.59 -17.04
N THR A 3 12.92 18.77 -15.85
CA THR A 3 13.61 18.46 -14.60
C THR A 3 13.74 16.94 -14.51
N LEU A 4 14.94 16.42 -14.74
CA LEU A 4 15.27 15.03 -14.43
C LEU A 4 15.28 14.93 -12.91
N ILE A 5 14.23 14.33 -12.35
CA ILE A 5 14.23 13.96 -10.93
C ILE A 5 15.28 12.85 -10.77
N ASP A 6 16.18 13.05 -9.81
CA ASP A 6 17.23 12.08 -9.49
C ASP A 6 16.61 10.71 -9.15
N THR A 7 17.21 9.64 -9.66
CA THR A 7 16.75 8.27 -9.42
C THR A 7 16.82 7.88 -7.94
N GLU A 8 17.74 8.45 -7.16
CA GLU A 8 17.81 8.26 -5.71
C GLU A 8 16.61 8.91 -5.00
N VAL A 9 16.16 10.07 -5.48
CA VAL A 9 14.94 10.72 -4.98
C VAL A 9 13.71 9.89 -5.32
N LEU A 10 13.65 9.28 -6.51
CA LEU A 10 12.56 8.37 -6.84
C LEU A 10 12.52 7.15 -5.92
N LYS A 11 13.68 6.54 -5.62
CA LYS A 11 13.79 5.41 -4.70
C LYS A 11 13.36 5.75 -3.27
N SER A 12 13.63 6.98 -2.80
CA SER A 12 13.26 7.40 -1.45
C SER A 12 11.76 7.67 -1.28
N LEU A 13 11.01 7.83 -2.37
CA LEU A 13 9.55 7.98 -2.36
C LEU A 13 8.80 6.64 -2.35
N GLU A 14 9.49 5.53 -2.64
CA GLU A 14 8.87 4.21 -2.59
C GLU A 14 8.70 3.74 -1.14
N ALA A 15 7.66 2.95 -0.87
CA ALA A 15 7.51 2.34 0.43
C ALA A 15 8.74 1.45 0.76
N PRO A 16 9.25 1.50 2.01
CA PRO A 16 10.40 0.71 2.41
C PRO A 16 10.13 -0.78 2.24
N ILE A 17 11.21 -1.56 2.16
CA ILE A 17 11.15 -3.02 2.06
C ILE A 17 11.51 -3.60 3.43
N ASN A 18 10.72 -4.57 3.89
CA ASN A 18 11.06 -5.36 5.06
C ASN A 18 12.28 -6.24 4.73
N PRO A 19 13.42 -6.09 5.43
CA PRO A 19 14.64 -6.82 5.12
C PRO A 19 14.54 -8.33 5.39
N GLU A 20 13.61 -8.78 6.24
CA GLU A 20 13.44 -10.20 6.59
C GLU A 20 12.58 -10.94 5.56
N THR A 21 11.54 -10.30 5.04
CA THR A 21 10.57 -10.93 4.14
C THR A 21 10.73 -10.52 2.67
N GLY A 22 11.42 -9.41 2.40
CA GLY A 22 11.51 -8.81 1.07
C GLY A 22 10.22 -8.10 0.63
N GLU A 23 9.19 -8.04 1.47
CA GLU A 23 7.92 -7.40 1.15
C GLU A 23 7.97 -5.89 1.39
N ARG A 24 7.35 -5.10 0.51
CA ARG A 24 7.16 -3.66 0.75
C ARG A 24 6.12 -3.42 1.84
N TYR A 25 6.40 -2.44 2.70
CA TYR A 25 5.43 -1.99 3.69
C TYR A 25 4.21 -1.40 3.01
N LYS A 26 3.03 -1.75 3.53
CA LYS A 26 1.74 -1.17 3.12
C LYS A 26 1.30 -0.16 4.17
N LEU A 27 0.63 0.90 3.73
CA LEU A 27 0.17 1.95 4.63
C LEU A 27 -1.12 1.50 5.32
N ALA A 28 -1.14 1.45 6.65
CA ALA A 28 -2.36 1.17 7.40
C ALA A 28 -3.39 2.28 7.18
N ILE A 29 -4.65 1.92 7.02
CA ILE A 29 -5.77 2.86 6.93
C ILE A 29 -6.89 2.44 7.87
N ASP A 30 -7.47 3.45 8.52
CA ASP A 30 -8.64 3.28 9.36
C ASP A 30 -9.89 3.18 8.48
N ALA A 31 -10.21 1.95 8.09
CA ALA A 31 -11.38 1.56 7.31
C ALA A 31 -11.65 0.07 7.54
N ASP A 32 -12.93 -0.30 7.66
CA ASP A 32 -13.31 -1.70 7.81
C ASP A 32 -13.24 -2.44 6.47
N CYS A 33 -12.85 -3.71 6.50
CA CYS A 33 -12.83 -4.54 5.29
C CYS A 33 -14.26 -4.91 4.84
N PRO A 34 -14.67 -4.59 3.59
CA PRO A 34 -15.98 -4.96 3.07
C PRO A 34 -16.20 -6.48 2.95
N GLY A 35 -15.12 -7.26 2.78
CA GLY A 35 -15.20 -8.71 2.62
C GLY A 35 -15.39 -9.50 3.93
N CYS A 36 -14.81 -9.05 5.04
CA CYS A 36 -14.83 -9.80 6.31
C CYS A 36 -15.13 -8.98 7.56
N GLY A 37 -15.33 -7.65 7.45
CA GLY A 37 -15.62 -6.76 8.57
C GLY A 37 -14.43 -6.47 9.50
N TRP A 38 -13.21 -6.92 9.16
CA TRP A 38 -12.04 -6.66 10.00
C TRP A 38 -11.77 -5.14 10.10
N PRO A 39 -11.55 -4.61 11.33
CA PRO A 39 -11.21 -3.21 11.51
C PRO A 39 -9.76 -3.01 11.08
N GLU A 40 -9.54 -2.07 10.15
CA GLU A 40 -8.26 -1.75 9.49
C GLU A 40 -8.04 -2.44 8.13
N ARG A 41 -7.71 -1.60 7.14
CA ARG A 41 -7.27 -2.00 5.80
C ARG A 41 -5.86 -1.47 5.57
N ASN A 42 -5.26 -1.85 4.44
CA ASN A 42 -3.96 -1.35 4.03
C ASN A 42 -4.03 -0.77 2.60
N PHE A 43 -3.19 0.21 2.29
CA PHE A 43 -2.98 0.70 0.94
C PHE A 43 -1.60 0.25 0.43
N ASP A 44 -1.61 -0.44 -0.69
CA ASP A 44 -0.40 -0.84 -1.40
C ASP A 44 -0.03 0.24 -2.43
N THR A 45 1.13 0.86 -2.21
CA THR A 45 1.61 1.95 -3.04
C THR A 45 2.06 1.51 -4.43
N GLN A 46 2.33 0.22 -4.64
CA GLN A 46 2.74 -0.33 -5.93
C GLN A 46 1.52 -0.66 -6.79
N SER A 47 0.59 -1.46 -6.26
CA SER A 47 -0.63 -1.83 -6.98
C SER A 47 -1.68 -0.72 -7.01
N LYS A 48 -1.56 0.28 -6.13
CA LYS A 48 -2.56 1.35 -5.90
C LYS A 48 -3.93 0.80 -5.48
N LEU A 49 -3.93 -0.33 -4.75
CA LEU A 49 -5.13 -0.98 -4.24
C LEU A 49 -5.19 -0.94 -2.72
N PHE A 50 -6.41 -0.94 -2.20
CA PHE A 50 -6.70 -1.12 -0.79
C PHE A 50 -6.93 -2.60 -0.50
N GLY A 51 -6.18 -3.20 0.42
CA GLY A 51 -6.29 -4.59 0.81
C GLY A 51 -6.78 -4.80 2.24
N CYS A 52 -7.00 -6.06 2.60
CA CYS A 52 -7.21 -6.51 3.98
C CYS A 52 -5.99 -7.29 4.48
N ARG A 53 -5.77 -7.33 5.80
CA ARG A 53 -4.74 -8.19 6.42
C ARG A 53 -5.27 -9.56 6.85
N LYS A 54 -6.59 -9.76 6.79
CA LYS A 54 -7.27 -11.00 7.24
C LYS A 54 -7.87 -11.84 6.13
N CYS A 55 -8.15 -11.26 4.96
CA CYS A 55 -8.66 -11.98 3.81
C CYS A 55 -8.05 -11.42 2.51
N GLU A 56 -8.38 -12.03 1.39
CA GLU A 56 -7.86 -11.67 0.06
C GLU A 56 -8.59 -10.47 -0.58
N TYR A 57 -9.51 -9.82 0.15
CA TYR A 57 -10.28 -8.70 -0.38
C TYR A 57 -9.36 -7.53 -0.76
N THR A 58 -9.46 -7.08 -2.01
CA THR A 58 -8.80 -5.88 -2.52
C THR A 58 -9.76 -5.04 -3.35
N SER A 59 -9.54 -3.73 -3.39
CA SER A 59 -10.34 -2.81 -4.19
C SER A 59 -9.61 -1.51 -4.50
N ALA A 60 -10.08 -0.80 -5.52
CA ALA A 60 -9.58 0.52 -5.87
C ALA A 60 -10.20 1.65 -5.02
N ASP A 61 -11.32 1.39 -4.34
CA ASP A 61 -11.99 2.34 -3.44
C ASP A 61 -11.48 2.12 -2.00
N ARG A 62 -11.21 3.21 -1.29
CA ARG A 62 -10.75 3.15 0.11
C ARG A 62 -11.76 2.44 1.02
N THR A 63 -13.05 2.65 0.76
CA THR A 63 -14.16 2.26 1.64
C THR A 63 -15.02 1.13 1.12
N LYS A 64 -14.89 0.80 -0.16
CA LYS A 64 -15.68 -0.23 -0.84
C LYS A 64 -14.78 -1.25 -1.46
#